data_AF-A0A7X3PN00-F1
#
_entry.id   AF-A0A7X3PN00-F1
#
_cell.length_a   1.000
_cell.length_b   1.000
_cell.length_c   1.000
_cell.angle_alpha   90.00
_cell.angle_beta   90.00
_cell.angle_gamma   90.00
#
_symmetry.space_group_name_H-M   'P 1'
#
loop_
_entity.id
_entity.type
_entity.pdbx_description
1 polymer ?
#
loop_
_entity_poly.entity_id
_entity_poly.type
_entity_poly.pdbx_seq_one_letter_code
_entity_poly.pdbx_strand_id
1 'polypeptide(L)'
;DVDGDGWLDLLVTNYVRWSASTDIYTTLDGKGKSYATPQQYPGSTPRLYRNLGEGRFREITEEAGLLLPEGKSMGVAMTDFEDDGRIDLVVTNDTQPNFLLQNLGGGRFAERGLAAGIGYDETGRARAGMGVDITSVANDGVLSIAIGNFSREALSLYSQAGSEVFVDAAGKARLMQATLQPLTFGLRFFDYDLDGYQDLILANGHIEPEINSTQKEIEYQQAPQLFWNDGDGRMVEVSEQTGGPFLKPVVARGLSVGDIDADGDLDVLLTTNGGPAYLLRNEGPTGRVVELDLTGKAPNRDAIGAKVTARVGEQEQVFMVRTGSSYLSHSPMSLTVGLGEAEQIDRLEIRWPDGTVEALEQLAAGSRYDIAQGEGVVGKKAFVQ
;
A
#
# COMPACT_ATOMS: atom_id res chain seq x y z
N ASP A 1 -13.41 9.77 -4.90
CA ASP A 1 -14.51 10.33 -5.68
C ASP A 1 -15.18 9.18 -6.41
N VAL A 2 -16.21 8.61 -5.79
CA VAL A 2 -16.86 7.37 -6.25
C VAL A 2 -17.89 7.63 -7.34
N ASP A 3 -18.32 8.87 -7.52
CA ASP A 3 -19.32 9.26 -8.52
C ASP A 3 -18.85 10.36 -9.48
N GLY A 4 -17.61 10.81 -9.37
CA GLY A 4 -16.96 11.74 -10.30
C GLY A 4 -17.35 13.19 -10.08
N ASP A 5 -17.83 13.56 -8.88
CA ASP A 5 -18.30 14.92 -8.57
C ASP A 5 -17.20 15.85 -8.01
N GLY A 6 -15.97 15.32 -7.90
CA GLY A 6 -14.79 15.98 -7.39
C GLY A 6 -14.69 15.99 -5.86
N TRP A 7 -15.73 15.59 -5.13
CA TRP A 7 -15.66 15.47 -3.67
C TRP A 7 -15.13 14.10 -3.29
N LEU A 8 -14.14 14.08 -2.39
CA LEU A 8 -13.55 12.84 -1.93
C LEU A 8 -14.46 12.15 -0.89
N ASP A 9 -14.89 10.94 -1.20
CA ASP A 9 -15.68 10.06 -0.34
C ASP A 9 -14.83 9.24 0.62
N LEU A 10 -15.48 8.56 1.56
CA LEU A 10 -14.83 7.78 2.60
C LEU A 10 -15.27 6.30 2.54
N LEU A 11 -14.31 5.40 2.38
CA LEU A 11 -14.50 3.97 2.69
C LEU A 11 -13.91 3.67 4.07
N VAL A 12 -14.68 2.99 4.92
CA VAL A 12 -14.24 2.50 6.22
C VAL A 12 -14.29 0.98 6.22
N THR A 13 -13.15 0.32 6.36
CA THR A 13 -13.07 -1.14 6.53
C THR A 13 -13.59 -1.54 7.91
N ASN A 14 -14.23 -2.71 7.99
CA ASN A 14 -14.66 -3.31 9.24
C ASN A 14 -14.18 -4.75 9.30
N TYR A 15 -13.83 -5.20 10.50
CA TYR A 15 -13.22 -6.49 10.70
C TYR A 15 -14.23 -7.57 11.10
N VAL A 16 -14.49 -7.74 12.39
CA VAL A 16 -15.42 -8.74 12.91
C VAL A 16 -16.43 -8.12 13.86
N ARG A 17 -17.58 -8.78 14.01
CA ARG A 17 -18.59 -8.40 15.00
C ARG A 17 -18.18 -8.90 16.39
N TRP A 18 -17.45 -8.07 17.11
CA TRP A 18 -16.97 -8.38 18.45
C TRP A 18 -17.47 -7.35 19.48
N SER A 19 -17.74 -7.84 20.69
CA SER A 19 -17.96 -7.03 21.89
C SER A 19 -17.46 -7.82 23.10
N ALA A 20 -17.16 -7.14 24.21
CA ALA A 20 -16.78 -7.81 25.46
C ALA A 20 -17.82 -8.84 25.95
N SER A 21 -19.10 -8.64 25.60
CA SER A 21 -20.19 -9.56 25.97
C SER A 21 -20.32 -10.79 25.07
N THR A 22 -19.78 -10.72 23.85
CA THR A 22 -19.82 -11.79 22.85
C THR A 22 -18.44 -12.42 22.63
N ASP A 23 -17.51 -12.14 23.54
CA ASP A 23 -16.13 -12.58 23.44
C ASP A 23 -16.04 -14.10 23.70
N ILE A 24 -15.56 -14.83 22.69
CA ILE A 24 -15.49 -16.29 22.70
C ILE A 24 -14.29 -16.71 23.54
N TYR A 25 -14.55 -17.54 24.56
CA TYR A 25 -13.47 -18.15 25.32
C TYR A 25 -12.80 -19.24 24.47
N THR A 26 -11.53 -19.05 24.15
CA THR A 26 -10.66 -20.10 23.60
C THR A 26 -9.40 -20.24 24.44
N THR A 27 -8.69 -21.34 24.26
CA THR A 27 -7.41 -21.62 24.90
C THR A 27 -6.52 -22.40 23.94
N LEU A 28 -5.25 -21.99 23.83
CA LEU A 28 -4.25 -22.72 23.02
C LEU A 28 -3.57 -23.82 23.84
N ASP A 29 -3.40 -23.60 25.15
CA ASP A 29 -2.63 -24.47 26.06
C ASP A 29 -3.50 -25.27 27.05
N GLY A 30 -4.82 -25.03 27.04
CA GLY A 30 -5.78 -25.63 27.96
C GLY A 30 -5.79 -25.03 29.36
N LYS A 31 -5.00 -23.98 29.64
CA LYS A 31 -4.82 -23.40 30.98
C LYS A 31 -5.21 -21.93 31.05
N GLY A 32 -4.90 -21.15 30.02
CA GLY A 32 -5.19 -19.72 29.93
C GLY A 32 -6.13 -19.37 28.78
N LYS A 33 -6.85 -18.25 28.90
CA LYS A 33 -7.61 -17.72 27.76
C LYS A 33 -6.63 -17.19 26.72
N SER A 34 -6.75 -17.66 25.49
CA SER A 34 -6.09 -17.09 24.31
C SER A 34 -7.11 -16.35 23.44
N TYR A 35 -6.66 -15.70 22.38
CA TYR A 35 -7.52 -14.99 21.44
C TYR A 35 -8.29 -15.98 20.56
N ALA A 36 -9.61 -15.79 20.43
CA ALA A 36 -10.40 -16.55 19.48
C ALA A 36 -10.01 -16.12 18.06
N THR A 37 -9.75 -17.13 17.22
CA THR A 37 -9.35 -16.86 15.84
C THR A 37 -10.47 -16.14 15.09
N PRO A 38 -10.13 -15.29 14.11
CA PRO A 38 -11.12 -14.46 13.41
C PRO A 38 -12.20 -15.29 12.72
N GLN A 39 -11.91 -16.52 12.29
CA GLN A 39 -12.87 -17.47 11.71
C GLN A 39 -14.08 -17.76 12.62
N GLN A 40 -13.93 -17.59 13.94
CA GLN A 40 -14.99 -17.87 14.91
C GLN A 40 -15.98 -16.71 15.05
N TYR A 41 -15.64 -15.53 14.51
CA TYR A 41 -16.53 -14.36 14.52
C TYR A 41 -17.13 -14.10 13.14
N PRO A 42 -18.40 -13.66 13.08
CA PRO A 42 -18.98 -13.13 11.85
C PRO A 42 -18.22 -11.90 11.37
N GLY A 43 -18.07 -11.80 10.05
CA GLY A 43 -17.53 -10.60 9.40
C GLY A 43 -18.41 -9.37 9.55
N SER A 44 -17.92 -8.24 9.04
CA SER A 44 -18.65 -7.00 8.99
C SER A 44 -18.38 -6.26 7.67
N THR A 45 -19.45 -5.81 7.06
CA THR A 45 -19.44 -5.03 5.82
C THR A 45 -18.57 -3.76 5.92
N PRO A 46 -17.65 -3.50 4.98
CA PRO A 46 -17.02 -2.18 4.85
C PRO A 46 -18.08 -1.12 4.50
N ARG A 47 -17.94 0.09 5.03
CA ARG A 47 -18.94 1.16 4.90
C ARG A 47 -18.45 2.23 3.95
N LEU A 48 -19.27 2.56 2.95
CA LEU A 48 -18.99 3.65 2.02
C LEU A 48 -19.86 4.85 2.36
N TYR A 49 -19.24 6.01 2.45
CA TYR A 49 -19.89 7.27 2.75
C TYR A 49 -19.63 8.29 1.65
N ARG A 50 -20.69 8.74 1.01
CA ARG A 50 -20.63 9.81 0.02
C ARG A 50 -20.43 11.16 0.70
N ASN A 51 -19.50 11.95 0.21
CA ASN A 51 -19.28 13.31 0.66
C ASN A 51 -20.38 14.25 0.13
N LEU A 52 -21.00 15.02 1.02
CA LEU A 52 -22.06 15.99 0.68
C LEU A 52 -21.57 17.45 0.77
N GLY A 53 -20.27 17.64 0.91
CA GLY A 53 -19.65 18.93 1.21
C GLY A 53 -19.78 19.35 2.67
N GLU A 54 -18.98 20.34 3.06
CA GLU A 54 -19.03 20.97 4.39
C GLU A 54 -18.86 19.97 5.56
N GLY A 55 -18.08 18.91 5.35
CA GLY A 55 -17.83 17.87 6.36
C GLY A 55 -19.02 16.94 6.64
N ARG A 56 -20.05 16.95 5.80
CA ARG A 56 -21.19 16.02 5.90
C ARG A 56 -20.98 14.83 5.00
N PHE A 57 -21.36 13.66 5.52
CA PHE A 57 -21.27 12.39 4.81
C PHE A 57 -22.59 11.62 4.92
N ARG A 58 -22.95 10.90 3.87
CA ARG A 58 -24.12 10.01 3.85
C ARG A 58 -23.66 8.59 3.54
N GLU A 59 -24.04 7.63 4.38
CA GLU A 59 -23.78 6.22 4.06
C GLU A 59 -24.53 5.84 2.77
N ILE A 60 -23.80 5.25 1.83
CA ILE A 60 -24.32 4.73 0.56
C ILE A 60 -23.96 3.27 0.34
N THR A 61 -23.47 2.56 1.35
CA THR A 61 -22.96 1.17 1.24
C THR A 61 -23.87 0.24 0.46
N GLU A 62 -25.17 0.21 0.79
CA GLU A 62 -26.16 -0.64 0.11
C GLU A 62 -26.45 -0.14 -1.31
N GLU A 63 -26.68 1.17 -1.46
CA GLU A 63 -26.91 1.81 -2.76
C GLU A 63 -25.74 1.56 -3.74
N ALA A 64 -24.53 1.54 -3.22
CA ALA A 64 -23.29 1.32 -3.94
C ALA A 64 -23.07 -0.15 -4.35
N GLY A 65 -23.82 -1.09 -3.78
CA GLY A 65 -23.64 -2.53 -4.02
C GLY A 65 -22.55 -3.18 -3.16
N LEU A 66 -22.19 -2.57 -2.02
CA LEU A 66 -21.09 -2.99 -1.16
C LEU A 66 -21.53 -3.71 0.12
N LEU A 67 -22.72 -4.33 0.15
CA LEU A 67 -23.13 -5.21 1.25
C LEU A 67 -22.36 -6.53 1.22
N LEU A 68 -21.18 -6.53 1.85
CA LEU A 68 -20.27 -7.68 1.94
C LEU A 68 -20.18 -8.18 3.40
N PRO A 69 -21.22 -8.85 3.93
CA PRO A 69 -21.33 -9.14 5.36
C PRO A 69 -20.28 -10.13 5.90
N GLU A 70 -19.68 -10.93 5.03
CA GLU A 70 -18.61 -11.88 5.38
C GLU A 70 -17.21 -11.23 5.37
N GLY A 71 -17.09 -9.96 4.93
CA GLY A 71 -15.81 -9.25 4.91
C GLY A 71 -15.17 -9.16 6.29
N LYS A 72 -13.85 -9.36 6.32
CA LYS A 72 -13.00 -9.22 7.52
C LYS A 72 -11.86 -8.29 7.18
N SER A 73 -12.23 -7.06 6.85
CA SER A 73 -11.38 -6.15 6.09
C SER A 73 -10.35 -5.47 6.99
N MET A 74 -9.09 -5.46 6.56
CA MET A 74 -7.95 -4.98 7.36
C MET A 74 -7.15 -3.86 6.68
N GLY A 75 -6.94 -3.95 5.36
CA GLY A 75 -6.22 -2.98 4.55
C GLY A 75 -7.02 -2.52 3.35
N VAL A 76 -6.70 -1.34 2.83
CA VAL A 76 -7.29 -0.78 1.61
C VAL A 76 -6.22 -0.04 0.81
N ALA A 77 -6.22 -0.23 -0.51
CA ALA A 77 -5.40 0.54 -1.45
C ALA A 77 -6.22 1.00 -2.65
N MET A 78 -5.96 2.24 -3.09
CA MET A 78 -6.56 2.82 -4.30
C MET A 78 -5.81 2.36 -5.55
N THR A 79 -6.56 2.15 -6.63
CA THR A 79 -6.04 1.84 -7.96
C THR A 79 -7.00 2.33 -9.06
N ASP A 80 -6.60 2.16 -10.31
CA ASP A 80 -7.42 2.36 -11.53
C ASP A 80 -6.95 1.25 -12.49
N PHE A 81 -7.43 0.02 -12.25
CA PHE A 81 -6.75 -1.15 -12.81
C PHE A 81 -7.09 -1.35 -14.30
N GLU A 82 -8.26 -0.89 -14.73
CA GLU A 82 -8.63 -0.85 -16.15
C GLU A 82 -8.18 0.42 -16.90
N ASP A 83 -7.48 1.35 -16.23
CA ASP A 83 -7.03 2.66 -16.75
C ASP A 83 -8.17 3.49 -17.37
N ASP A 84 -9.34 3.48 -16.73
CA ASP A 84 -10.52 4.20 -17.21
C ASP A 84 -10.80 5.51 -16.47
N GLY A 85 -9.92 5.87 -15.54
CA GLY A 85 -9.94 7.11 -14.79
C GLY A 85 -10.87 7.08 -13.57
N ARG A 86 -11.53 5.95 -13.29
CA ARG A 86 -12.31 5.79 -12.05
C ARG A 86 -11.48 5.03 -11.03
N ILE A 87 -11.55 5.50 -9.78
CA ILE A 87 -10.80 4.87 -8.69
C ILE A 87 -11.50 3.60 -8.24
N ASP A 88 -10.79 2.49 -8.35
CA ASP A 88 -11.10 1.20 -7.76
C ASP A 88 -10.39 1.01 -6.42
N LEU A 89 -10.81 -0.01 -5.67
CA LEU A 89 -10.25 -0.30 -4.35
C LEU A 89 -9.90 -1.77 -4.22
N VAL A 90 -8.68 -2.07 -3.79
CA VAL A 90 -8.32 -3.39 -3.27
C VAL A 90 -8.53 -3.37 -1.76
N VAL A 91 -9.30 -4.33 -1.24
CA VAL A 91 -9.53 -4.49 0.19
C VAL A 91 -9.08 -5.89 0.60
N THR A 92 -8.13 -5.94 1.53
CA THR A 92 -7.65 -7.21 2.07
C THR A 92 -8.58 -7.72 3.13
N ASN A 93 -8.75 -9.03 3.20
CA ASN A 93 -9.52 -9.67 4.24
C ASN A 93 -8.71 -10.75 4.96
N ASP A 94 -8.89 -10.81 6.27
CA ASP A 94 -8.27 -11.81 7.10
C ASP A 94 -9.16 -13.06 7.16
N THR A 95 -8.65 -14.20 6.69
CA THR A 95 -9.31 -15.51 6.68
C THR A 95 -10.53 -15.60 5.75
N GLN A 96 -10.71 -14.61 4.89
CA GLN A 96 -11.79 -14.47 3.91
C GLN A 96 -11.20 -13.97 2.59
N PRO A 97 -11.91 -14.14 1.46
CA PRO A 97 -11.37 -13.73 0.17
C PRO A 97 -11.14 -12.22 0.13
N ASN A 98 -10.02 -11.77 -0.45
CA ASN A 98 -9.79 -10.34 -0.70
C ASN A 98 -10.81 -9.81 -1.72
N PHE A 99 -11.15 -8.53 -1.62
CA PHE A 99 -12.04 -7.86 -2.55
C PHE A 99 -11.26 -6.98 -3.53
N LEU A 100 -11.66 -7.02 -4.80
CA LEU A 100 -11.39 -5.97 -5.77
C LEU A 100 -12.71 -5.26 -6.04
N LEU A 101 -12.85 -4.01 -5.60
CA LEU A 101 -14.07 -3.22 -5.76
C LEU A 101 -13.90 -2.32 -6.97
N GLN A 102 -14.41 -2.78 -8.11
CA GLN A 102 -14.39 -2.06 -9.38
C GLN A 102 -15.44 -0.95 -9.38
N ASN A 103 -15.04 0.28 -9.67
CA ASN A 103 -15.93 1.43 -9.73
C ASN A 103 -16.63 1.51 -11.10
N LEU A 104 -17.95 1.34 -11.09
CA LEU A 104 -18.79 1.39 -12.29
C LEU A 104 -19.26 2.81 -12.63
N GLY A 105 -18.85 3.81 -11.85
CA GLY A 105 -19.33 5.18 -11.92
C GLY A 105 -20.65 5.40 -11.17
N GLY A 106 -21.00 6.67 -10.95
CA GLY A 106 -22.24 7.06 -10.27
C GLY A 106 -22.37 6.52 -8.85
N GLY A 107 -21.26 6.22 -8.18
CA GLY A 107 -21.22 5.70 -6.82
C GLY A 107 -21.58 4.21 -6.71
N ARG A 108 -21.46 3.45 -7.80
CA ARG A 108 -21.74 2.01 -7.85
C ARG A 108 -20.46 1.21 -8.00
N PHE A 109 -20.39 0.08 -7.31
CA PHE A 109 -19.26 -0.83 -7.38
C PHE A 109 -19.68 -2.26 -7.75
N ALA A 110 -18.76 -3.00 -8.33
CA ALA A 110 -18.81 -4.46 -8.44
C ALA A 110 -17.66 -5.09 -7.67
N GLU A 111 -17.96 -6.10 -6.86
CA GLU A 111 -16.93 -6.97 -6.26
C GLU A 111 -16.43 -7.95 -7.34
N ARG A 112 -15.10 -8.00 -7.53
CA ARG A 112 -14.41 -8.72 -8.60
C ARG A 112 -13.27 -9.62 -8.11
N GLY A 113 -13.00 -9.70 -6.81
CA GLY A 113 -11.79 -10.31 -6.25
C GLY A 113 -11.55 -11.75 -6.70
N LEU A 114 -12.61 -12.57 -6.78
CA LEU A 114 -12.50 -13.93 -7.32
C LEU A 114 -12.22 -13.94 -8.83
N ALA A 115 -12.98 -13.16 -9.61
CA ALA A 115 -12.83 -13.12 -11.06
C ALA A 115 -11.48 -12.53 -11.50
N ALA A 116 -10.96 -11.56 -10.72
CA ALA A 116 -9.68 -10.91 -10.93
C ALA A 116 -8.49 -11.72 -10.40
N GLY A 117 -8.72 -12.83 -9.69
CA GLY A 117 -7.64 -13.73 -9.23
C GLY A 117 -6.93 -13.31 -7.94
N ILE A 118 -7.44 -12.33 -7.20
CA ILE A 118 -6.82 -11.86 -5.93
C ILE A 118 -7.51 -12.39 -4.67
N GLY A 119 -8.69 -13.02 -4.82
CA GLY A 119 -9.53 -13.46 -3.71
C GLY A 119 -8.96 -14.66 -2.94
N TYR A 120 -8.26 -15.57 -3.60
CA TYR A 120 -7.73 -16.81 -3.00
C TYR A 120 -6.28 -17.02 -3.40
N ASP A 121 -5.60 -17.93 -2.71
CA ASP A 121 -4.33 -18.48 -3.19
C ASP A 121 -4.54 -19.49 -4.34
N GLU A 122 -3.43 -19.93 -4.92
CA GLU A 122 -3.36 -20.92 -6.00
C GLU A 122 -4.01 -22.29 -5.68
N THR A 123 -4.26 -22.59 -4.40
CA THR A 123 -4.94 -23.81 -3.94
C THR A 123 -6.42 -23.58 -3.62
N GLY A 124 -6.93 -22.36 -3.82
CA GLY A 124 -8.32 -21.99 -3.53
C GLY A 124 -8.57 -21.69 -2.04
N ARG A 125 -7.52 -21.42 -1.26
CA ARG A 125 -7.66 -21.07 0.17
C ARG A 125 -7.60 -19.56 0.36
N ALA A 126 -8.48 -19.05 1.23
CA ALA A 126 -8.38 -17.67 1.67
C ALA A 126 -7.17 -17.54 2.60
N ARG A 127 -6.31 -16.56 2.32
CA ARG A 127 -5.21 -16.16 3.20
C ARG A 127 -5.73 -15.23 4.30
N ALA A 128 -4.88 -14.95 5.25
CA ALA A 128 -5.08 -13.97 6.31
C ALA A 128 -4.45 -12.63 5.86
N GLY A 129 -5.13 -11.91 4.97
CA GLY A 129 -4.62 -10.68 4.36
C GLY A 129 -4.69 -9.47 5.30
N MET A 130 -3.57 -8.76 5.44
CA MET A 130 -3.35 -7.65 6.36
C MET A 130 -3.15 -6.34 5.61
N GLY A 131 -1.98 -5.71 5.67
CA GLY A 131 -1.70 -4.51 4.89
C GLY A 131 -1.60 -4.78 3.40
N VAL A 132 -1.76 -3.72 2.60
CA VAL A 132 -1.72 -3.79 1.14
C VAL A 132 -1.02 -2.59 0.54
N ASP A 133 -0.31 -2.82 -0.55
CA ASP A 133 0.20 -1.74 -1.38
C ASP A 133 0.19 -2.13 -2.86
N ILE A 134 0.24 -1.13 -3.73
CA ILE A 134 0.13 -1.30 -5.18
C ILE A 134 1.18 -0.43 -5.87
N THR A 135 1.92 -1.00 -6.81
CA THR A 135 2.88 -0.29 -7.66
C THR A 135 3.10 -1.01 -8.99
N SER A 136 3.96 -0.51 -9.88
CA SER A 136 4.53 -1.28 -10.98
C SER A 136 5.93 -1.77 -10.61
N VAL A 137 6.05 -3.06 -10.27
CA VAL A 137 7.33 -3.63 -9.78
C VAL A 137 8.41 -3.65 -10.86
N ALA A 138 8.02 -3.85 -12.12
CA ALA A 138 8.95 -3.90 -13.25
C ALA A 138 9.10 -2.55 -13.98
N ASN A 139 8.46 -1.48 -13.48
CA ASN A 139 8.42 -0.17 -14.15
C ASN A 139 7.95 -0.23 -15.62
N ASP A 140 7.00 -1.11 -15.90
CA ASP A 140 6.43 -1.32 -17.24
C ASP A 140 4.96 -0.85 -17.33
N GLY A 141 4.47 -0.18 -16.27
CA GLY A 141 3.08 0.25 -16.14
C GLY A 141 2.11 -0.87 -15.73
N VAL A 142 2.57 -2.12 -15.62
CA VAL A 142 1.75 -3.24 -15.15
C VAL A 142 1.61 -3.17 -13.64
N LEU A 143 0.37 -3.14 -13.14
CA LEU A 143 0.09 -3.05 -11.72
C LEU A 143 0.44 -4.35 -11.00
N SER A 144 0.96 -4.20 -9.79
CA SER A 144 1.30 -5.29 -8.88
C SER A 144 0.76 -4.97 -7.49
N ILE A 145 -0.03 -5.87 -6.92
CA ILE A 145 -0.66 -5.75 -5.60
C ILE A 145 0.09 -6.64 -4.62
N ALA A 146 0.74 -6.05 -3.62
CA ALA A 146 1.36 -6.78 -2.52
C ALA A 146 0.44 -6.82 -1.30
N ILE A 147 0.32 -8.00 -0.68
CA ILE A 147 -0.48 -8.21 0.52
C ILE A 147 0.35 -8.96 1.57
N GLY A 148 0.45 -8.36 2.76
CA GLY A 148 1.03 -9.01 3.94
C GLY A 148 0.09 -10.07 4.48
N ASN A 149 0.61 -11.23 4.86
CA ASN A 149 -0.20 -12.36 5.32
C ASN A 149 0.25 -12.88 6.69
N PHE A 150 -0.46 -13.89 7.21
CA PHE A 150 -0.14 -14.51 8.48
C PHE A 150 1.10 -15.42 8.40
N SER A 151 1.73 -15.73 9.54
CA SER A 151 2.85 -16.67 9.58
C SER A 151 2.48 -18.00 8.91
N ARG A 152 3.39 -18.52 8.06
CA ARG A 152 3.22 -19.69 7.17
C ARG A 152 2.35 -19.45 5.94
N GLU A 153 1.98 -18.21 5.67
CA GLU A 153 1.39 -17.75 4.43
C GLU A 153 2.35 -16.69 3.87
N ALA A 154 3.08 -17.02 2.81
CA ALA A 154 4.00 -16.07 2.20
C ALA A 154 3.26 -14.80 1.74
N LEU A 155 4.00 -13.68 1.64
CA LEU A 155 3.50 -12.45 1.05
C LEU A 155 2.88 -12.76 -0.34
N SER A 156 1.70 -12.23 -0.59
CA SER A 156 1.12 -12.28 -1.94
C SER A 156 1.70 -11.14 -2.77
N LEU A 157 2.04 -11.40 -4.03
CA LEU A 157 2.34 -10.37 -5.01
C LEU A 157 1.57 -10.70 -6.29
N TYR A 158 0.45 -10.04 -6.54
CA TYR A 158 -0.38 -10.27 -7.71
C TYR A 158 0.00 -9.28 -8.80
N SER A 159 0.57 -9.75 -9.92
CA SER A 159 0.84 -8.90 -11.08
C SER A 159 -0.30 -9.00 -12.10
N GLN A 160 -0.70 -7.86 -12.63
CA GLN A 160 -1.77 -7.77 -13.60
C GLN A 160 -1.38 -8.48 -14.91
N ALA A 161 -2.34 -9.20 -15.50
CA ALA A 161 -2.18 -9.91 -16.76
C ALA A 161 -3.36 -9.56 -17.68
N GLY A 162 -3.11 -8.72 -18.68
CA GLY A 162 -4.18 -8.10 -19.45
C GLY A 162 -4.87 -6.98 -18.66
N SER A 163 -6.16 -6.74 -18.89
CA SER A 163 -6.89 -5.63 -18.25
C SER A 163 -7.69 -6.02 -17.01
N GLU A 164 -8.07 -7.30 -16.85
CA GLU A 164 -9.10 -7.69 -15.86
C GLU A 164 -8.62 -8.67 -14.77
N VAL A 165 -7.46 -9.32 -14.95
CA VAL A 165 -7.02 -10.40 -14.07
C VAL A 165 -5.60 -10.18 -13.56
N PHE A 166 -5.31 -10.78 -12.42
CA PHE A 166 -4.00 -10.80 -11.80
C PHE A 166 -3.54 -12.24 -11.54
N VAL A 167 -2.24 -12.43 -11.54
CA VAL A 167 -1.59 -13.73 -11.32
C VAL A 167 -0.59 -13.60 -10.17
N ASP A 168 -0.58 -14.57 -9.25
CA ASP A 168 0.41 -14.61 -8.17
C ASP A 168 1.82 -14.76 -8.77
N ALA A 169 2.65 -13.75 -8.54
CA ALA A 169 4.01 -13.57 -9.01
C ALA A 169 5.03 -13.60 -7.86
N ALA A 170 4.61 -13.86 -6.61
CA ALA A 170 5.50 -13.83 -5.44
C ALA A 170 6.69 -14.79 -5.58
N GLY A 171 6.47 -15.96 -6.18
CA GLY A 171 7.53 -16.94 -6.47
C GLY A 171 8.52 -16.44 -7.53
N LYS A 172 8.01 -15.83 -8.62
CA LYS A 172 8.83 -15.24 -9.69
C LYS A 172 9.69 -14.09 -9.16
N ALA A 173 9.12 -13.28 -8.27
CA ALA A 173 9.78 -12.15 -7.61
C ALA A 173 10.72 -12.57 -6.45
N ARG A 174 10.83 -13.87 -6.13
CA ARG A 174 11.66 -14.42 -5.03
C ARG A 174 11.25 -14.02 -3.61
N LEU A 175 9.99 -13.63 -3.42
CA LEU A 175 9.47 -13.21 -2.10
C LEU A 175 9.01 -14.39 -1.24
N MET A 176 8.60 -15.52 -1.84
CA MET A 176 7.91 -16.59 -1.12
C MET A 176 8.71 -17.16 0.07
N GLN A 177 9.98 -17.51 -0.14
CA GLN A 177 10.77 -18.19 0.89
C GLN A 177 11.09 -17.26 2.07
N ALA A 178 11.50 -16.02 1.77
CA ALA A 178 11.88 -15.03 2.77
C ALA A 178 10.70 -14.57 3.64
N THR A 179 9.48 -14.56 3.08
CA THR A 179 8.27 -14.06 3.75
C THR A 179 7.37 -15.16 4.31
N LEU A 180 7.75 -16.44 4.18
CA LEU A 180 6.89 -17.55 4.62
C LEU A 180 6.75 -17.64 6.14
N GLN A 181 7.81 -17.37 6.91
CA GLN A 181 7.75 -17.51 8.38
C GLN A 181 7.16 -16.29 9.08
N PRO A 182 7.54 -15.04 8.74
CA PRO A 182 7.05 -13.86 9.44
C PRO A 182 5.55 -13.63 9.25
N LEU A 183 4.94 -12.95 10.20
CA LEU A 183 3.60 -12.38 10.10
C LEU A 183 3.77 -10.91 9.71
N THR A 184 3.31 -10.54 8.51
CA THR A 184 3.46 -9.19 7.97
C THR A 184 2.17 -8.39 8.10
N PHE A 185 2.24 -7.23 8.76
CA PHE A 185 1.14 -6.27 8.86
C PHE A 185 1.30 -5.12 7.87
N GLY A 186 2.13 -4.14 8.20
CA GLY A 186 2.41 -3.01 7.32
C GLY A 186 3.39 -3.39 6.22
N LEU A 187 3.23 -2.79 5.04
CA LEU A 187 4.16 -2.92 3.93
C LEU A 187 4.08 -1.70 3.04
N ARG A 188 5.19 -1.32 2.42
CA ARG A 188 5.23 -0.23 1.44
C ARG A 188 6.21 -0.52 0.32
N PHE A 189 5.80 -0.17 -0.88
CA PHE A 189 6.71 0.06 -2.00
C PHE A 189 7.25 1.48 -1.93
N PHE A 190 8.57 1.61 -2.07
CA PHE A 190 9.29 2.88 -2.15
C PHE A 190 10.67 2.65 -2.75
N ASP A 191 11.23 3.63 -3.43
CA ASP A 191 12.57 3.57 -4.02
C ASP A 191 13.56 4.13 -2.99
N TYR A 192 14.23 3.24 -2.23
CA TYR A 192 15.05 3.66 -1.09
C TYR A 192 16.45 4.12 -1.51
N ASP A 193 16.96 3.62 -2.63
CA ASP A 193 18.27 4.00 -3.18
C ASP A 193 18.15 4.98 -4.36
N LEU A 194 16.94 5.39 -4.72
CA LEU A 194 16.62 6.39 -5.72
C LEU A 194 17.12 6.01 -7.13
N ASP A 195 17.10 4.72 -7.47
CA ASP A 195 17.54 4.19 -8.76
C ASP A 195 16.43 4.14 -9.83
N GLY A 196 15.20 4.46 -9.43
CA GLY A 196 13.99 4.48 -10.23
C GLY A 196 13.08 3.26 -10.03
N TYR A 197 13.56 2.18 -9.40
CA TYR A 197 12.78 0.97 -9.13
C TYR A 197 12.20 0.96 -7.72
N GLN A 198 10.99 0.43 -7.59
CA GLN A 198 10.32 0.39 -6.29
C GLN A 198 10.77 -0.84 -5.51
N ASP A 199 11.43 -0.62 -4.38
CA ASP A 199 11.79 -1.60 -3.36
C ASP A 199 10.61 -1.91 -2.43
N LEU A 200 10.76 -2.90 -1.56
CA LEU A 200 9.69 -3.33 -0.66
C LEU A 200 10.18 -3.44 0.79
N ILE A 201 9.51 -2.76 1.71
CA ILE A 201 9.72 -2.90 3.15
C ILE A 201 8.51 -3.53 3.84
N LEU A 202 8.76 -4.45 4.77
CA LEU A 202 7.76 -5.21 5.51
C LEU A 202 7.88 -4.97 7.03
N ALA A 203 6.76 -4.65 7.66
CA ALA A 203 6.60 -4.53 9.10
C ALA A 203 6.07 -5.85 9.68
N ASN A 204 6.95 -6.61 10.33
CA ASN A 204 6.64 -7.93 10.85
C ASN A 204 6.43 -7.95 12.38
N GLY A 205 5.63 -8.91 12.83
CA GLY A 205 5.45 -9.18 14.26
C GLY A 205 4.20 -10.02 14.52
N HIS A 206 4.35 -11.09 15.28
CA HIS A 206 3.25 -12.01 15.58
C HIS A 206 2.21 -11.36 16.51
N ILE A 207 1.04 -11.99 16.66
CA ILE A 207 -0.05 -11.52 17.55
C ILE A 207 -0.11 -12.27 18.89
N GLU A 208 0.53 -13.43 18.97
CA GLU A 208 0.52 -14.32 20.14
C GLU A 208 1.88 -14.29 20.87
N PRO A 209 1.96 -13.67 22.07
CA PRO A 209 3.20 -13.57 22.85
C PRO A 209 3.86 -14.91 23.17
N GLU A 210 3.08 -15.98 23.32
CA GLU A 210 3.58 -17.31 23.70
C GLU A 210 3.64 -18.29 22.52
N ILE A 211 3.65 -17.79 21.27
CA ILE A 211 3.59 -18.64 20.07
C ILE A 211 4.67 -19.72 20.04
N ASN A 212 5.87 -19.41 20.52
CA ASN A 212 7.02 -20.30 20.58
C ASN A 212 6.78 -21.57 21.42
N SER A 213 5.81 -21.53 22.35
CA SER A 213 5.42 -22.69 23.18
C SER A 213 4.73 -23.79 22.36
N THR A 214 4.10 -23.43 21.24
CA THR A 214 3.36 -24.34 20.34
C THR A 214 4.04 -24.50 18.99
N GLN A 215 4.69 -23.44 18.48
CA GLN A 215 5.44 -23.41 17.22
C GLN A 215 6.84 -22.86 17.48
N LYS A 216 7.82 -23.75 17.69
CA LYS A 216 9.16 -23.37 18.20
C LYS A 216 9.96 -22.47 17.26
N GLU A 217 9.59 -22.46 15.99
CA GLU A 217 10.27 -21.81 14.87
C GLU A 217 9.67 -20.42 14.56
N ILE A 218 8.55 -20.08 15.20
CA ILE A 218 7.91 -18.77 15.08
C ILE A 218 8.14 -18.01 16.38
N GLU A 219 8.59 -16.75 16.25
CA GLU A 219 8.78 -15.85 17.38
C GLU A 219 7.70 -14.77 17.42
N TYR A 220 7.39 -14.29 18.63
CA TYR A 220 6.44 -13.20 18.82
C TYR A 220 6.94 -11.87 18.21
N GLN A 221 8.15 -11.48 18.58
CA GLN A 221 8.84 -10.34 17.97
C GLN A 221 9.55 -10.84 16.71
N GLN A 222 9.41 -10.12 15.61
CA GLN A 222 9.97 -10.51 14.31
C GLN A 222 10.65 -9.30 13.70
N ALA A 223 11.76 -9.54 13.00
CA ALA A 223 12.51 -8.47 12.37
C ALA A 223 11.72 -7.90 11.16
N PRO A 224 11.68 -6.58 10.97
CA PRO A 224 11.26 -5.99 9.70
C PRO A 224 12.17 -6.49 8.57
N GLN A 225 11.65 -6.53 7.34
CA GLN A 225 12.41 -6.96 6.17
C GLN A 225 12.49 -5.83 5.15
N LEU A 226 13.64 -5.72 4.48
CA LEU A 226 13.84 -4.81 3.34
C LEU A 226 14.27 -5.65 2.13
N PHE A 227 13.62 -5.40 1.00
CA PHE A 227 13.90 -6.06 -0.27
C PHE A 227 14.25 -5.01 -1.31
N TRP A 228 15.44 -5.13 -1.89
CA TRP A 228 15.90 -4.32 -3.01
C TRP A 228 15.43 -4.92 -4.34
N ASN A 229 14.94 -4.08 -5.24
CA ASN A 229 14.49 -4.49 -6.57
C ASN A 229 15.66 -4.47 -7.55
N ASP A 230 15.99 -5.62 -8.15
CA ASP A 230 17.16 -5.74 -9.04
C ASP A 230 16.97 -5.17 -10.46
N GLY A 231 15.84 -4.50 -10.71
CA GLY A 231 15.45 -3.95 -12.02
C GLY A 231 14.88 -5.00 -12.99
N ASP A 232 15.03 -6.30 -12.72
CA ASP A 232 14.43 -7.40 -13.48
C ASP A 232 13.11 -7.90 -12.85
N GLY A 233 12.58 -7.14 -11.89
CA GLY A 233 11.37 -7.47 -11.13
C GLY A 233 11.59 -8.57 -10.07
N ARG A 234 12.83 -8.80 -9.63
CA ARG A 234 13.12 -9.68 -8.50
C ARG A 234 13.47 -8.85 -7.27
N MET A 235 13.01 -9.35 -6.13
CA MET A 235 13.20 -8.73 -4.83
C MET A 235 14.29 -9.48 -4.07
N VAL A 236 15.42 -8.83 -3.85
CA VAL A 236 16.57 -9.35 -3.11
C VAL A 236 16.47 -8.87 -1.67
N GLU A 237 16.36 -9.79 -0.72
CA GLU A 237 16.37 -9.41 0.70
C GLU A 237 17.74 -8.83 1.09
N VAL A 238 17.72 -7.59 1.59
CA VAL A 238 18.91 -6.83 2.02
C VAL A 238 18.90 -6.50 3.52
N SER A 239 17.95 -7.06 4.27
CA SER A 239 17.77 -6.82 5.72
C SER A 239 19.07 -7.01 6.52
N GLU A 240 19.83 -8.08 6.27
CA GLU A 240 21.08 -8.36 6.97
C GLU A 240 22.21 -7.39 6.58
N GLN A 241 22.27 -7.02 5.30
CA GLN A 241 23.27 -6.13 4.73
C GLN A 241 23.08 -4.69 5.22
N THR A 242 21.83 -4.22 5.27
CA THR A 242 21.46 -2.91 5.82
C THR A 242 21.67 -2.89 7.34
N GLY A 243 21.38 -4.01 8.01
CA GLY A 243 21.65 -4.18 9.42
C GLY A 243 20.79 -3.29 10.33
N GLY A 244 21.33 -2.98 11.51
CA GLY A 244 20.72 -2.01 12.44
C GLY A 244 19.28 -2.35 12.84
N PRO A 245 18.28 -1.50 12.51
CA PRO A 245 16.88 -1.75 12.86
C PRO A 245 16.30 -3.03 12.24
N PHE A 246 16.80 -3.46 11.08
CA PHE A 246 16.35 -4.69 10.40
C PHE A 246 16.87 -5.98 11.05
N LEU A 247 17.74 -5.88 12.05
CA LEU A 247 18.20 -7.02 12.87
C LEU A 247 17.54 -7.07 14.25
N LYS A 248 16.65 -6.12 14.56
CA LYS A 248 15.98 -6.02 15.86
C LYS A 248 14.55 -6.52 15.75
N PRO A 249 14.24 -7.70 16.30
CA PRO A 249 12.87 -8.19 16.35
C PRO A 249 11.99 -7.22 17.14
N VAL A 250 10.84 -6.89 16.57
CA VAL A 250 9.81 -6.04 17.19
C VAL A 250 8.42 -6.57 16.86
N VAL A 251 7.37 -5.99 17.44
CA VAL A 251 5.98 -6.31 17.09
C VAL A 251 5.45 -5.22 16.17
N ALA A 252 6.01 -5.10 14.97
CA ALA A 252 5.70 -3.99 14.08
C ALA A 252 4.29 -4.07 13.50
N ARG A 253 3.67 -2.90 13.27
CA ARG A 253 2.33 -2.76 12.71
C ARG A 253 2.34 -1.74 11.58
N GLY A 254 1.98 -0.50 11.86
CA GLY A 254 1.91 0.56 10.86
C GLY A 254 3.28 0.99 10.37
N LEU A 255 3.35 1.25 9.07
CA LEU A 255 4.56 1.62 8.35
C LEU A 255 4.24 2.76 7.39
N SER A 256 5.03 3.83 7.45
CA SER A 256 4.96 5.00 6.58
C SER A 256 6.36 5.34 6.10
N VAL A 257 6.46 5.81 4.87
CA VAL A 257 7.70 6.34 4.27
C VAL A 257 7.53 7.80 3.90
N GLY A 258 8.60 8.59 3.96
CA GLY A 258 8.64 10.01 3.55
C GLY A 258 9.95 10.68 3.95
N ASP A 259 10.34 11.73 3.22
CA ASP A 259 11.53 12.55 3.50
C ASP A 259 11.23 13.50 4.69
N ILE A 260 11.72 13.18 5.89
CA ILE A 260 11.32 13.88 7.12
C ILE A 260 12.13 15.14 7.37
N ASP A 261 13.37 15.18 6.90
CA ASP A 261 14.31 16.29 7.10
C ASP A 261 14.58 17.10 5.84
N ALA A 262 13.92 16.73 4.74
CA ALA A 262 13.92 17.39 3.45
C ALA A 262 15.29 17.31 2.73
N ASP A 263 16.04 16.21 2.91
CA ASP A 263 17.35 15.99 2.27
C ASP A 263 17.27 15.22 0.93
N GLY A 264 16.07 14.75 0.57
CA GLY A 264 15.74 14.13 -0.69
C GLY A 264 15.69 12.62 -0.66
N ASP A 265 16.17 11.95 0.40
CA ASP A 265 15.99 10.51 0.57
C ASP A 265 14.76 10.16 1.42
N LEU A 266 14.31 8.90 1.32
CA LEU A 266 13.09 8.46 1.98
C LEU A 266 13.39 7.76 3.31
N ASP A 267 12.86 8.34 4.38
CA ASP A 267 12.90 7.75 5.72
C ASP A 267 11.72 6.81 5.97
N VAL A 268 11.83 6.00 7.03
CA VAL A 268 10.79 5.06 7.46
C VAL A 268 10.33 5.36 8.88
N LEU A 269 9.03 5.56 9.06
CA LEU A 269 8.38 5.54 10.37
C LEU A 269 7.64 4.22 10.59
N LEU A 270 8.05 3.49 11.62
CA LEU A 270 7.50 2.20 12.03
C LEU A 270 6.85 2.31 13.41
N THR A 271 5.62 1.84 13.54
CA THR A 271 4.94 1.71 14.84
C THR A 271 4.96 0.27 15.33
N THR A 272 4.92 0.08 16.64
CA THR A 272 4.89 -1.26 17.25
C THR A 272 3.71 -1.42 18.21
N ASN A 273 3.24 -2.65 18.34
CA ASN A 273 2.22 -2.99 19.34
C ASN A 273 2.88 -3.21 20.71
N GLY A 274 2.64 -2.29 21.65
CA GLY A 274 3.17 -2.38 23.02
C GLY A 274 4.64 -1.96 23.19
N GLY A 275 5.23 -1.30 22.18
CA GLY A 275 6.61 -0.79 22.22
C GLY A 275 6.72 0.65 21.70
N PRO A 276 7.95 1.18 21.53
CA PRO A 276 8.16 2.50 20.95
C PRO A 276 7.89 2.50 19.44
N ALA A 277 7.70 3.70 18.88
CA ALA A 277 7.85 3.92 17.45
C ALA A 277 9.33 4.05 17.09
N TYR A 278 9.69 3.66 15.86
CA TYR A 278 11.03 3.76 15.32
C TYR A 278 10.98 4.67 14.10
N LEU A 279 11.77 5.74 14.13
CA LEU A 279 12.08 6.55 12.95
C LEU A 279 13.46 6.09 12.45
N LEU A 280 13.50 5.53 11.25
CA LEU A 280 14.70 5.06 10.59
C LEU A 280 15.06 6.08 9.54
N ARG A 281 16.16 6.80 9.77
CA ARG A 281 16.68 7.73 8.77
C ARG A 281 17.49 6.99 7.72
N ASN A 282 17.21 7.26 6.45
CA ASN A 282 18.06 6.76 5.39
C ASN A 282 19.30 7.65 5.31
N GLU A 283 20.46 7.02 5.25
CA GLU A 283 21.77 7.69 5.19
C GLU A 283 22.70 6.87 4.27
N GLY A 284 22.08 6.03 3.43
CA GLY A 284 22.77 5.14 2.50
C GLY A 284 23.23 5.89 1.25
N PRO A 285 23.99 5.22 0.38
CA PRO A 285 24.21 5.75 -0.96
C PRO A 285 22.88 5.80 -1.71
N THR A 286 22.51 6.98 -2.18
CA THR A 286 21.29 7.21 -2.95
C THR A 286 21.60 7.91 -4.28
N GLY A 287 20.75 7.66 -5.26
CA GLY A 287 20.69 8.36 -6.53
C GLY A 287 20.14 9.78 -6.39
N ARG A 288 19.99 10.44 -7.52
CA ARG A 288 19.37 11.76 -7.61
C ARG A 288 17.85 11.63 -7.56
N VAL A 289 17.19 12.68 -7.11
CA VAL A 289 15.73 12.68 -6.89
C VAL A 289 15.07 13.98 -7.32
N VAL A 290 13.82 13.85 -7.75
CA VAL A 290 12.83 14.92 -7.79
C VAL A 290 11.64 14.51 -6.96
N GLU A 291 11.20 15.38 -6.05
CA GLU A 291 9.94 15.21 -5.33
C GLU A 291 8.87 16.12 -5.95
N LEU A 292 7.63 15.62 -6.04
CA LEU A 292 6.50 16.32 -6.65
C LEU A 292 5.36 16.46 -5.65
N ASP A 293 4.96 17.70 -5.39
CA ASP A 293 3.76 18.05 -4.61
C ASP A 293 2.69 18.58 -5.55
N LEU A 294 1.58 17.86 -5.68
CA LEU A 294 0.51 18.21 -6.61
C LEU A 294 -0.63 18.90 -5.86
N THR A 295 -1.10 20.02 -6.40
CA THR A 295 -2.30 20.73 -5.93
C THR A 295 -3.36 20.74 -7.02
N GLY A 296 -4.48 20.07 -6.76
CA GLY A 296 -5.64 20.02 -7.65
C GLY A 296 -6.58 21.23 -7.50
N LYS A 297 -7.58 21.33 -8.37
CA LYS A 297 -8.68 22.28 -8.22
C LYS A 297 -9.76 21.77 -7.28
N ALA A 298 -10.43 22.69 -6.60
CA ALA A 298 -11.59 22.35 -5.80
C ALA A 298 -12.64 21.58 -6.64
N PRO A 299 -13.27 20.54 -6.08
CA PRO A 299 -13.26 20.19 -4.66
C PRO A 299 -12.07 19.33 -4.22
N ASN A 300 -11.40 18.63 -5.14
CA ASN A 300 -10.26 17.75 -4.88
C ASN A 300 -8.91 18.51 -4.94
N ARG A 301 -8.65 19.33 -3.91
CA ARG A 301 -7.41 20.12 -3.83
C ARG A 301 -6.15 19.30 -3.62
N ASP A 302 -6.29 18.10 -3.07
CA ASP A 302 -5.19 17.19 -2.78
C ASP A 302 -4.76 16.37 -4.00
N ALA A 303 -5.37 16.61 -5.17
CA ALA A 303 -5.08 15.90 -6.43
C ALA A 303 -5.22 14.37 -6.34
N ILE A 304 -5.94 13.85 -5.34
CA ILE A 304 -6.09 12.41 -5.13
C ILE A 304 -6.73 11.76 -6.36
N GLY A 305 -6.06 10.74 -6.90
CA GLY A 305 -6.40 10.07 -8.16
C GLY A 305 -5.61 10.60 -9.37
N ALA A 306 -4.83 11.67 -9.25
CA ALA A 306 -3.96 12.13 -10.33
C ALA A 306 -2.92 11.05 -10.66
N LYS A 307 -2.80 10.71 -11.95
CA LYS A 307 -1.80 9.77 -12.46
C LYS A 307 -0.64 10.56 -13.04
N VAL A 308 0.57 10.23 -12.61
CA VAL A 308 1.80 10.92 -13.01
C VAL A 308 2.71 9.92 -13.70
N THR A 309 3.16 10.25 -14.90
CA THR A 309 4.12 9.47 -15.67
C THR A 309 5.38 10.29 -15.86
N ALA A 310 6.49 9.86 -15.26
CA ALA A 310 7.80 10.49 -15.37
C ALA A 310 8.70 9.68 -16.29
N ARG A 311 9.32 10.35 -17.28
CA ARG A 311 10.33 9.75 -18.16
C ARG A 311 11.71 10.25 -17.80
N VAL A 312 12.62 9.31 -17.55
CA VAL A 312 14.00 9.56 -17.15
C VAL A 312 14.90 8.69 -18.03
N GLY A 313 15.46 9.29 -19.09
CA GLY A 313 16.17 8.53 -20.12
C GLY A 313 15.26 7.49 -20.80
N GLU A 314 15.60 6.21 -20.65
CA GLU A 314 14.82 5.09 -21.19
C GLU A 314 13.78 4.54 -20.20
N GLN A 315 13.82 4.97 -18.94
CA GLN A 315 12.88 4.51 -17.92
C GLN A 315 11.60 5.35 -17.91
N GLU A 316 10.48 4.69 -17.62
CA GLU A 316 9.18 5.32 -17.38
C GLU A 316 8.67 4.87 -16.02
N GLN A 317 8.40 5.82 -15.12
CA GLN A 317 7.86 5.56 -13.79
C GLN A 317 6.44 6.11 -13.72
N VAL A 318 5.51 5.32 -13.18
CA VAL A 318 4.08 5.66 -13.12
C VAL A 318 3.61 5.66 -11.68
N PHE A 319 3.01 6.76 -11.27
CA PHE A 319 2.53 7.00 -9.92
C PHE A 319 1.07 7.43 -9.92
N MET A 320 0.43 7.28 -8.77
CA MET A 320 -0.88 7.86 -8.48
C MET A 320 -0.80 8.59 -7.15
N VAL A 321 -1.26 9.85 -7.11
CA VAL A 321 -1.50 10.55 -5.84
C VAL A 321 -2.67 9.85 -5.16
N ARG A 322 -2.44 9.26 -3.98
CA ARG A 322 -3.44 8.40 -3.35
C ARG A 322 -3.36 8.42 -1.83
N THR A 323 -4.48 8.04 -1.23
CA THR A 323 -4.57 7.65 0.18
C THR A 323 -4.81 6.16 0.30
N GLY A 324 -4.54 5.58 1.46
CA GLY A 324 -4.76 4.15 1.68
C GLY A 324 -3.65 3.29 1.08
N SER A 325 -2.84 2.73 1.97
CA SER A 325 -1.83 1.71 1.74
C SER A 325 -1.35 1.20 3.10
N SER A 326 -0.51 0.17 3.11
CA SER A 326 0.04 -0.43 4.33
C SER A 326 -1.07 -0.87 5.29
N TYR A 327 -0.84 -0.78 6.60
CA TYR A 327 -1.77 -1.19 7.66
C TYR A 327 -1.82 -0.15 8.77
N LEU A 328 -2.99 0.46 9.01
CA LEU A 328 -3.20 1.49 10.06
C LEU A 328 -2.19 2.65 10.02
N SER A 329 -1.73 3.01 8.82
CA SER A 329 -0.78 4.10 8.57
C SER A 329 -1.04 4.72 7.21
N HIS A 330 -0.42 5.86 6.93
CA HIS A 330 -0.44 6.50 5.62
C HIS A 330 0.83 7.35 5.44
N SER A 331 1.43 7.27 4.25
CA SER A 331 2.55 8.12 3.80
C SER A 331 2.08 9.51 3.38
N PRO A 332 2.96 10.52 3.30
CA PRO A 332 2.69 11.75 2.57
C PRO A 332 2.24 11.47 1.12
N MET A 333 1.49 12.41 0.55
CA MET A 333 0.98 12.31 -0.84
C MET A 333 1.99 12.79 -1.90
N SER A 334 3.13 13.31 -1.46
CA SER A 334 4.26 13.68 -2.30
C SER A 334 4.76 12.47 -3.08
N LEU A 335 5.13 12.68 -4.34
CA LEU A 335 5.62 11.62 -5.21
C LEU A 335 7.14 11.76 -5.37
N THR A 336 7.86 10.69 -5.08
CA THR A 336 9.32 10.62 -5.23
C THR A 336 9.66 9.95 -6.55
N VAL A 337 10.41 10.65 -7.40
CA VAL A 337 10.94 10.12 -8.66
C VAL A 337 12.44 9.94 -8.51
N GLY A 338 12.88 8.68 -8.34
CA GLY A 338 14.29 8.32 -8.36
C GLY A 338 14.86 8.45 -9.76
N LEU A 339 16.04 9.02 -9.88
CA LEU A 339 16.69 9.33 -11.17
C LEU A 339 17.98 8.53 -11.38
N GLY A 340 18.46 7.82 -10.36
CA GLY A 340 19.80 7.26 -10.32
C GLY A 340 20.84 8.35 -10.62
N GLU A 341 21.56 8.20 -11.73
CA GLU A 341 22.57 9.15 -12.17
C GLU A 341 22.03 10.23 -13.14
N ALA A 342 20.74 10.25 -13.48
CA ALA A 342 20.20 11.27 -14.37
C ALA A 342 20.09 12.64 -13.66
N GLU A 343 20.30 13.72 -14.41
CA GLU A 343 20.31 15.09 -13.87
C GLU A 343 18.92 15.73 -13.81
N GLN A 344 17.91 15.10 -14.43
CA GLN A 344 16.57 15.65 -14.58
C GLN A 344 15.54 14.58 -14.96
N ILE A 345 14.25 14.90 -14.77
CA ILE A 345 13.14 14.26 -15.48
C ILE A 345 13.02 14.91 -16.86
N ASP A 346 13.06 14.11 -17.93
CA ASP A 346 12.98 14.61 -19.30
C ASP A 346 11.58 15.10 -19.65
N ARG A 347 10.57 14.30 -19.29
CA ARG A 347 9.16 14.63 -19.48
C ARG A 347 8.32 14.10 -18.32
N LEU A 348 7.50 14.96 -17.76
CA LEU A 348 6.50 14.63 -16.75
C LEU A 348 5.11 14.85 -17.34
N GLU A 349 4.28 13.82 -17.39
CA GLU A 349 2.88 13.91 -17.80
C GLU A 349 1.98 13.70 -16.57
N ILE A 350 1.01 14.57 -16.37
CA ILE A 350 0.05 14.53 -15.26
C ILE A 350 -1.34 14.43 -15.86
N ARG A 351 -2.03 13.32 -15.62
CA ARG A 351 -3.46 13.17 -15.86
C ARG A 351 -4.19 13.47 -14.56
N TRP A 352 -4.89 14.61 -14.51
CA TRP A 352 -5.64 15.04 -13.34
C TRP A 352 -6.95 14.25 -13.17
N PRO A 353 -7.55 14.25 -11.96
CA PRO A 353 -8.78 13.50 -11.69
C PRO A 353 -9.98 13.91 -12.56
N ASP A 354 -10.01 15.13 -13.09
CA ASP A 354 -11.05 15.61 -14.01
C ASP A 354 -10.80 15.21 -15.48
N GLY A 355 -9.73 14.43 -15.75
CA GLY A 355 -9.34 13.97 -17.07
C GLY A 355 -8.48 14.97 -17.87
N THR A 356 -8.22 16.16 -17.35
CA THR A 356 -7.27 17.09 -17.99
C THR A 356 -5.85 16.55 -17.92
N VAL A 357 -5.05 16.84 -18.95
CA VAL A 357 -3.66 16.37 -19.06
C VAL A 357 -2.72 17.55 -19.21
N GLU A 358 -1.68 17.58 -18.41
CA GLU A 358 -0.59 18.57 -18.46
C GLU A 358 0.75 17.86 -18.63
N ALA A 359 1.68 18.54 -19.31
CA ALA A 359 3.03 18.04 -19.48
C ALA A 359 4.04 19.13 -19.13
N LEU A 360 5.09 18.72 -18.44
CA LEU A 360 6.26 19.53 -18.11
C LEU A 360 7.51 18.83 -18.64
N GLU A 361 8.55 19.59 -18.92
CA GLU A 361 9.81 19.07 -19.46
C GLU A 361 10.99 19.57 -18.64
N GLN A 362 12.06 18.77 -18.58
CA GLN A 362 13.36 19.16 -18.03
C GLN A 362 13.31 19.63 -16.56
N LEU A 363 12.71 18.83 -15.67
CA LEU A 363 12.72 19.11 -14.23
C LEU A 363 14.05 18.65 -13.64
N ALA A 364 14.94 19.60 -13.35
CA ALA A 364 16.24 19.32 -12.76
C ALA A 364 16.13 18.63 -11.38
N ALA A 365 17.04 17.69 -11.14
CA ALA A 365 17.19 16.97 -9.88
C ALA A 365 17.51 17.86 -8.67
N GLY A 366 17.39 17.28 -7.48
CA GLY A 366 17.80 17.89 -6.22
C GLY A 366 16.79 18.93 -5.72
N SER A 367 15.52 18.79 -6.08
CA SER A 367 14.47 19.71 -5.66
C SER A 367 13.10 19.05 -5.56
N ARG A 368 12.30 19.59 -4.66
CA ARG A 368 10.85 19.45 -4.64
C ARG A 368 10.21 20.49 -5.55
N TYR A 369 9.24 20.07 -6.36
CA TYR A 369 8.43 20.94 -7.21
C TYR A 369 6.98 20.95 -6.71
N ASP A 370 6.45 22.14 -6.45
CA ASP A 370 5.03 22.33 -6.19
C ASP A 370 4.33 22.63 -7.53
N ILE A 371 3.42 21.77 -7.95
CA ILE A 371 2.73 21.81 -9.24
C ILE A 371 1.23 21.98 -9.02
N ALA A 372 0.66 23.04 -9.58
CA ALA A 372 -0.76 23.33 -9.46
C ALA A 372 -1.50 23.10 -10.79
N GLN A 373 -2.65 22.43 -10.72
CA GLN A 373 -3.47 22.10 -11.88
C GLN A 373 -3.84 23.35 -12.69
N GLY A 374 -3.43 23.37 -13.95
CA GLY A 374 -3.68 24.44 -14.93
C GLY A 374 -2.68 25.61 -14.84
N GLU A 375 -1.76 25.58 -13.89
CA GLU A 375 -0.77 26.63 -13.64
C GLU A 375 0.68 26.13 -13.84
N GLY A 376 0.90 24.81 -13.84
CA GLY A 376 2.21 24.20 -13.95
C GLY A 376 3.01 24.34 -12.65
N VAL A 377 4.33 24.54 -12.76
CA VAL A 377 5.22 24.71 -11.59
C VAL A 377 4.97 26.07 -10.95
N VAL A 378 4.46 26.07 -9.71
CA VAL A 378 4.21 27.28 -8.91
C VAL A 378 5.22 27.46 -7.78
N GLY A 379 5.97 26.41 -7.44
CA GLY A 379 7.02 26.42 -6.44
C GLY A 379 8.16 25.45 -6.77
N LYS A 380 9.37 25.80 -6.36
CA LYS A 380 10.54 24.92 -6.40
C LYS A 380 11.40 25.16 -5.17
N LYS A 381 11.74 24.10 -4.45
CA LYS A 381 12.59 24.15 -3.25
C LYS A 381 13.69 23.11 -3.37
N ALA A 382 14.93 23.53 -3.21
CA ALA A 382 16.06 22.60 -3.15
C ALA A 382 16.03 21.80 -1.83
N PHE A 383 16.49 20.54 -1.89
CA PHE A 383 16.69 19.74 -0.69
C PHE A 383 17.77 20.36 0.22
N VAL A 384 17.66 20.07 1.51
CA VAL A 384 18.61 20.46 2.54
C VAL A 384 19.86 19.57 2.39
N GLN A 385 21.05 20.16 2.46
CA GLN A 385 22.32 19.43 2.44
C GLN A 385 22.91 19.30 3.83
#